data_AF-A0A845YLA3-F1
#
_entry.id   AF-A0A845YLA3-F1
#
_cell.length_a   1.000
_cell.length_b   1.000
_cell.length_c   1.000
_cell.angle_alpha   90.00
_cell.angle_beta   90.00
_cell.angle_gamma   90.00
#
_symmetry.space_group_name_H-M   'P 1'
#
loop_
_entity.id
_entity.type
_entity.pdbx_description
1 polymer ?
#
loop_
_entity_poly.entity_id
_entity_poly.type
_entity_poly.pdbx_seq_one_letter_code
_entity_poly.pdbx_strand_id
1 'polypeptide(L)'
;SDVVINLPKVKSHVQLTLTLGVKNLFGCVPGKMKAWWHMEAGKDARSFAQMLVETAQAIDPELTIIDGIIGHEGNGPSSGKPRHLGVLGASPNVYALDRAMVDVLQVEPSLVPTIVASQRLGLCSQKIEFCLQSPAELCIDRWQLPEKLMPIDFGMPRVMKSIFKHLYIRFIKEPMTAYARR
;
A
#
# COMPACT_ATOMS: atom_id res chain seq x y z
N SER A 1 14.40 -5.28 -15.57
CA SER A 1 13.67 -6.52 -15.86
C SER A 1 12.83 -6.28 -17.10
N ASP A 2 12.40 -7.35 -17.76
CA ASP A 2 11.53 -7.22 -18.93
C ASP A 2 10.06 -7.01 -18.52
N VAL A 3 9.68 -7.46 -17.31
CA VAL A 3 8.35 -7.29 -16.72
C VAL A 3 8.41 -7.06 -15.21
N VAL A 4 7.31 -6.56 -14.63
CA VAL A 4 7.08 -6.43 -13.18
C VAL A 4 5.86 -7.26 -12.78
N ILE A 5 6.03 -8.15 -11.78
CA ILE A 5 4.93 -8.93 -11.19
C ILE A 5 4.73 -8.51 -9.74
N ASN A 6 3.51 -8.12 -9.38
CA ASN A 6 3.14 -7.60 -8.08
C ASN A 6 2.40 -8.67 -7.25
N LEU A 7 2.87 -8.94 -6.02
CA LEU A 7 2.33 -9.99 -5.14
C LEU A 7 1.85 -9.42 -3.78
N PRO A 8 0.80 -8.60 -3.75
CA PRO A 8 0.26 -8.02 -2.52
C PRO A 8 -0.44 -9.05 -1.61
N LYS A 9 -0.43 -8.75 -0.31
CA LYS A 9 -1.28 -9.41 0.71
C LYS A 9 -2.52 -8.58 1.00
N VAL A 10 -3.65 -9.24 1.27
CA VAL A 10 -4.88 -8.56 1.73
C VAL A 10 -4.76 -8.15 3.19
N LYS A 11 -4.75 -6.83 3.45
CA LYS A 11 -4.71 -6.32 4.83
C LYS A 11 -5.62 -5.11 4.99
N SER A 12 -6.19 -4.99 6.19
CA SER A 12 -6.70 -3.75 6.73
C SER A 12 -5.55 -2.77 7.03
N HIS A 13 -5.81 -1.47 6.93
CA HIS A 13 -4.80 -0.44 7.13
C HIS A 13 -5.36 0.81 7.81
N VAL A 14 -4.81 1.18 8.98
CA VAL A 14 -5.26 2.35 9.75
C VAL A 14 -5.14 3.70 9.01
N GLN A 15 -4.25 3.85 8.02
CA GLN A 15 -4.11 5.12 7.30
C GLN A 15 -4.85 5.18 5.95
N LEU A 16 -5.18 4.02 5.36
CA LEU A 16 -5.65 3.92 3.97
C LEU A 16 -6.79 2.92 3.78
N THR A 17 -7.40 2.47 4.88
CA THR A 17 -8.46 1.47 4.93
C THR A 17 -7.98 0.06 4.59
N LEU A 18 -7.30 -0.12 3.46
CA LEU A 18 -6.77 -1.40 2.99
C LEU A 18 -5.33 -1.29 2.47
N THR A 19 -4.65 -2.42 2.43
CA THR A 19 -3.42 -2.66 1.66
C THR A 19 -3.70 -3.79 0.69
N LEU A 20 -3.56 -3.49 -0.60
CA LEU A 20 -3.77 -4.38 -1.74
C LEU A 20 -2.67 -4.11 -2.78
N GLY A 21 -2.95 -4.32 -4.07
CA GLY A 21 -2.01 -4.21 -5.18
C GLY A 21 -1.39 -2.83 -5.35
N VAL A 22 -2.20 -1.76 -5.43
CA VAL A 22 -1.70 -0.40 -5.65
C VAL A 22 -0.74 0.02 -4.54
N LYS A 23 -1.14 -0.22 -3.27
CA LYS A 23 -0.31 0.15 -2.12
C LYS A 23 0.95 -0.71 -2.00
N ASN A 24 0.95 -1.95 -2.48
CA ASN A 24 2.12 -2.82 -2.44
C ASN A 24 3.25 -2.31 -3.35
N LEU A 25 2.90 -1.71 -4.49
CA LEU A 25 3.85 -1.11 -5.43
C LEU A 25 4.60 0.09 -4.86
N PHE A 26 4.04 0.73 -3.82
CA PHE A 26 4.79 1.71 -3.04
C PHE A 26 6.08 1.13 -2.45
N GLY A 27 6.14 -0.19 -2.26
CA GLY A 27 7.34 -0.94 -1.90
C GLY A 27 8.54 -0.64 -2.79
N CYS A 28 8.32 -0.38 -4.09
CA CYS A 28 9.35 -0.09 -5.08
C CYS A 28 10.00 1.30 -4.90
N VAL A 29 9.40 2.19 -4.12
CA VAL A 29 9.94 3.53 -3.86
C VAL A 29 11.13 3.42 -2.89
N PRO A 30 12.35 3.84 -3.29
CA PRO A 30 13.55 3.62 -2.49
C PRO A 30 13.71 4.60 -1.32
N GLY A 31 14.22 4.06 -0.21
CA GLY A 31 14.88 4.81 0.86
C GLY A 31 14.04 5.92 1.51
N LYS A 32 14.66 7.08 1.71
CA LYS A 32 14.08 8.23 2.44
C LYS A 32 12.94 8.91 1.67
N MET A 33 12.76 8.62 0.38
CA MET A 33 11.69 9.20 -0.42
C MET A 33 10.31 8.77 0.07
N LYS A 34 10.16 7.56 0.60
CA LYS A 34 8.90 7.16 1.27
C LYS A 34 8.53 8.10 2.40
N ALA A 35 9.49 8.36 3.30
CA ALA A 35 9.27 9.28 4.42
C ALA A 35 8.99 10.71 3.91
N TRP A 36 9.74 11.16 2.89
CA TRP A 36 9.54 12.47 2.29
C TRP A 36 8.16 12.58 1.62
N TRP A 37 7.67 11.57 0.92
CA TRP A 37 6.33 11.57 0.31
C TRP A 37 5.20 11.51 1.33
N HIS A 38 5.40 10.84 2.47
CA HIS A 38 4.47 10.96 3.60
C HIS A 38 4.47 12.36 4.21
N MET A 39 5.57 13.12 4.09
CA MET A 39 5.63 14.53 4.52
C MET A 39 5.01 15.46 3.47
N GLU A 40 5.33 15.27 2.19
CA GLU A 40 4.95 16.12 1.06
C GLU A 40 3.45 15.99 0.73
N ALA A 41 2.90 14.78 0.76
CA ALA A 41 1.46 14.57 0.61
C ALA A 41 0.65 15.21 1.76
N GLY A 42 1.33 15.60 2.85
CA GLY A 42 0.75 16.26 3.99
C GLY A 42 -0.23 15.36 4.77
N LYS A 43 -1.17 16.01 5.48
CA LYS A 43 -2.21 15.34 6.26
C LYS A 43 -3.40 14.85 5.40
N ASP A 44 -3.39 15.07 4.08
CA ASP A 44 -4.51 14.72 3.21
C ASP A 44 -4.37 13.29 2.66
N ALA A 45 -5.25 12.40 3.10
CA ALA A 45 -5.35 11.04 2.61
C ALA A 45 -5.62 10.97 1.09
N ARG A 46 -6.28 11.98 0.51
CA ARG A 46 -6.58 12.01 -0.93
C ARG A 46 -5.35 12.27 -1.77
N SER A 47 -4.51 13.22 -1.37
CA SER A 47 -3.24 13.51 -2.06
C SER A 47 -2.29 12.33 -1.98
N PHE A 48 -2.19 11.69 -0.80
CA PHE A 48 -1.37 10.51 -0.63
C PHE A 48 -1.87 9.34 -1.49
N ALA A 49 -3.19 9.11 -1.53
CA ALA A 49 -3.76 8.06 -2.37
C ALA A 49 -3.57 8.30 -3.87
N GLN A 50 -3.67 9.55 -4.33
CA GLN A 50 -3.37 9.91 -5.71
C GLN A 50 -1.91 9.59 -6.06
N MET A 51 -0.97 9.99 -5.21
CA MET A 51 0.45 9.69 -5.40
C MET A 51 0.71 8.17 -5.45
N LEU A 52 0.02 7.37 -4.62
CA LEU A 52 0.11 5.90 -4.71
C LEU A 52 -0.38 5.35 -6.04
N VAL A 53 -1.49 5.87 -6.55
CA VAL A 53 -2.08 5.46 -7.83
C VAL A 53 -1.17 5.84 -9.01
N GLU A 54 -0.61 7.06 -8.98
CA GLU A 54 0.37 7.53 -9.97
C GLU A 54 1.67 6.72 -9.91
N THR A 55 2.12 6.35 -8.71
CA THR A 55 3.26 5.45 -8.54
C THR A 55 2.99 4.08 -9.15
N ALA A 56 1.80 3.52 -8.92
CA ALA A 56 1.40 2.25 -9.54
C ALA A 56 1.35 2.36 -11.08
N GLN A 57 0.88 3.49 -11.61
CA GLN A 57 0.83 3.75 -13.05
C GLN A 57 2.23 3.87 -13.66
N ALA A 58 3.16 4.50 -12.95
CA ALA A 58 4.54 4.64 -13.40
C ALA A 58 5.32 3.31 -13.35
N ILE A 59 4.97 2.42 -12.41
CA ILE A 59 5.57 1.09 -12.32
C ILE A 59 4.96 0.12 -13.35
N ASP A 60 3.66 0.28 -13.64
CA ASP A 60 2.91 -0.48 -14.64
C ASP A 60 3.13 -2.00 -14.54
N PRO A 61 2.66 -2.67 -13.45
CA PRO A 61 2.88 -4.10 -13.29
C PRO A 61 2.12 -4.88 -14.37
N GLU A 62 2.85 -5.73 -15.11
CA GLU A 62 2.29 -6.62 -16.14
C GLU A 62 1.24 -7.58 -15.55
N LEU A 63 1.45 -8.01 -14.30
CA LEU A 63 0.53 -8.88 -13.59
C LEU A 63 0.54 -8.58 -12.10
N THR A 64 -0.64 -8.43 -11.51
CA THR A 64 -0.82 -8.46 -10.05
C THR A 64 -1.52 -9.73 -9.63
N ILE A 65 -1.00 -10.43 -8.62
CA ILE A 65 -1.62 -11.59 -7.97
C ILE A 65 -1.83 -11.27 -6.49
N ILE A 66 -3.07 -11.01 -6.09
CA ILE A 66 -3.44 -10.81 -4.68
C ILE A 66 -3.49 -12.16 -3.97
N ASP A 67 -2.64 -12.31 -2.95
CA ASP A 67 -2.71 -13.41 -1.99
C ASP A 67 -3.58 -13.02 -0.79
N GLY A 68 -4.85 -13.44 -0.86
CA GLY A 68 -5.85 -13.34 0.19
C GLY A 68 -6.05 -14.63 0.99
N ILE A 69 -5.25 -15.69 0.83
CA ILE A 69 -5.47 -16.98 1.53
C ILE A 69 -5.60 -16.74 3.03
N ILE A 70 -4.62 -16.02 3.58
CA ILE A 70 -4.67 -15.43 4.92
C ILE A 70 -4.59 -13.92 4.77
N GLY A 71 -5.68 -13.24 5.13
CA GLY A 71 -5.76 -11.79 5.25
C GLY A 71 -5.43 -11.30 6.66
N HIS A 72 -5.33 -9.98 6.82
CA HIS A 72 -5.03 -9.33 8.10
C HIS A 72 -6.07 -8.24 8.41
N GLU A 73 -7.05 -8.51 9.26
CA GLU A 73 -8.17 -7.59 9.55
C GLU A 73 -7.98 -6.80 10.86
N GLY A 74 -8.82 -5.78 11.10
CA GLY A 74 -8.80 -4.93 12.29
C GLY A 74 -7.75 -3.82 12.21
N ASN A 75 -7.03 -3.54 13.31
CA ASN A 75 -6.08 -2.42 13.42
C ASN A 75 -4.72 -2.72 12.74
N GLY A 76 -4.74 -3.12 11.47
CA GLY A 76 -3.56 -3.33 10.64
C GLY A 76 -2.83 -2.03 10.26
N PRO A 77 -1.58 -2.11 9.73
CA PRO A 77 -0.96 -3.33 9.21
C PRO A 77 -0.16 -4.13 10.25
N SER A 78 0.08 -3.58 11.46
CA SER A 78 0.92 -4.23 12.48
C SER A 78 0.13 -4.87 13.62
N SER A 79 -1.06 -4.33 13.95
CA SER A 79 -1.83 -4.74 15.15
C SER A 79 -3.19 -5.37 14.79
N GLY A 80 -3.37 -5.83 13.56
CA GLY A 80 -4.56 -6.58 13.16
C GLY A 80 -4.49 -8.06 13.55
N LYS A 81 -5.51 -8.84 13.18
CA LYS A 81 -5.58 -10.30 13.40
C LYS A 81 -5.56 -11.06 12.07
N PRO A 82 -4.81 -12.18 11.97
CA PRO A 82 -4.86 -13.03 10.79
C PRO A 82 -6.25 -13.64 10.66
N ARG A 83 -6.74 -13.73 9.42
CA ARG A 83 -8.03 -14.34 9.09
C ARG A 83 -7.90 -15.16 7.81
N HIS A 84 -8.37 -16.39 7.84
CA HIS A 84 -8.45 -17.22 6.65
C HIS A 84 -9.58 -16.73 5.74
N LEU A 85 -9.26 -16.35 4.50
CA LEU A 85 -10.25 -15.99 3.47
C LEU A 85 -10.29 -17.03 2.35
N GLY A 86 -9.17 -17.69 2.05
CA GLY A 86 -9.11 -18.70 1.00
C GLY A 86 -9.25 -18.15 -0.42
N VAL A 87 -8.94 -16.87 -0.64
CA VAL A 87 -9.10 -16.20 -1.95
C VAL A 87 -7.75 -15.89 -2.58
N LEU A 88 -7.65 -16.14 -3.88
CA LEU A 88 -6.61 -15.62 -4.76
C LEU A 88 -7.27 -14.84 -5.89
N GLY A 89 -6.65 -13.74 -6.30
CA GLY A 89 -7.08 -12.97 -7.46
C GLY A 89 -5.89 -12.59 -8.32
N ALA A 90 -6.06 -12.59 -9.64
CA ALA A 90 -5.02 -12.19 -10.58
C ALA A 90 -5.60 -11.32 -11.69
N SER A 91 -4.86 -10.29 -12.09
CA SER A 91 -5.25 -9.42 -13.22
C SER A 91 -4.04 -8.65 -13.75
N PRO A 92 -3.98 -8.35 -15.06
CA PRO A 92 -3.05 -7.37 -15.60
C PRO A 92 -3.43 -5.92 -15.21
N ASN A 93 -4.67 -5.67 -14.77
CA ASN A 93 -5.08 -4.35 -14.29
C ASN A 93 -5.16 -4.35 -12.75
N VAL A 94 -4.14 -3.77 -12.12
CA VAL A 94 -4.05 -3.67 -10.65
C VAL A 94 -5.24 -2.92 -10.02
N TYR A 95 -5.78 -1.91 -10.71
CA TYR A 95 -6.90 -1.11 -10.21
C TYR A 95 -8.21 -1.90 -10.23
N ALA A 96 -8.46 -2.66 -11.31
CA ALA A 96 -9.61 -3.55 -11.41
C ALA A 96 -9.53 -4.67 -10.36
N LEU A 97 -8.34 -5.22 -10.14
CA LEU A 97 -8.14 -6.26 -9.14
C LEU A 97 -8.35 -5.76 -7.70
N ASP A 98 -7.81 -4.59 -7.36
CA ASP A 98 -8.05 -3.95 -6.07
C ASP A 98 -9.55 -3.66 -5.88
N ARG A 99 -10.23 -3.16 -6.92
CA ARG A 99 -11.68 -2.89 -6.88
C ARG A 99 -12.49 -4.16 -6.64
N ALA A 100 -12.15 -5.26 -7.33
CA ALA A 100 -12.80 -6.55 -7.15
C ALA A 100 -12.58 -7.11 -5.74
N MET A 101 -11.36 -6.99 -5.19
CA MET A 101 -11.07 -7.45 -3.83
C MET A 101 -11.83 -6.63 -2.78
N VAL A 102 -12.06 -5.33 -3.01
CA VAL A 102 -12.92 -4.49 -2.16
C VAL A 102 -14.34 -5.02 -2.13
N ASP A 103 -14.88 -5.46 -3.27
CA ASP A 103 -16.21 -6.09 -3.32
C ASP A 103 -16.25 -7.45 -2.61
N VAL A 104 -15.21 -8.29 -2.79
CA VAL A 104 -15.06 -9.56 -2.06
C VAL A 104 -15.09 -9.34 -0.54
N LEU A 105 -14.44 -8.29 -0.05
CA LEU A 105 -14.40 -7.94 1.37
C LEU A 105 -15.67 -7.21 1.87
N GLN A 106 -16.63 -6.95 0.98
CA GLN A 106 -17.84 -6.17 1.26
C GLN A 106 -17.53 -4.79 1.87
N VAL A 107 -16.46 -4.15 1.40
CA VAL A 107 -16.07 -2.80 1.82
C VAL A 107 -16.63 -1.78 0.84
N GLU A 108 -17.18 -0.69 1.36
CA GLU A 108 -17.69 0.39 0.53
C GLU A 108 -16.52 1.06 -0.23
N PRO A 109 -16.60 1.22 -1.57
CA PRO A 109 -15.44 1.64 -2.37
C PRO A 109 -14.97 3.06 -2.07
N SER A 110 -15.88 3.97 -1.72
CA SER A 110 -15.55 5.36 -1.37
C SER A 110 -14.74 5.48 -0.07
N LEU A 111 -14.79 4.47 0.81
CA LEU A 111 -13.96 4.38 2.01
C LEU A 111 -12.50 4.03 1.69
N VAL A 112 -12.17 3.58 0.48
CA VAL A 112 -10.81 3.16 0.10
C VAL A 112 -10.18 4.24 -0.79
N PRO A 113 -9.27 5.09 -0.25
CA PRO A 113 -8.79 6.27 -0.97
C PRO A 113 -8.12 5.97 -2.32
N THR A 114 -7.43 4.84 -2.43
CA THR A 114 -6.78 4.42 -3.68
C THR A 114 -7.79 4.03 -4.77
N ILE A 115 -8.94 3.46 -4.39
CA ILE A 115 -10.03 3.18 -5.33
C ILE A 115 -10.60 4.49 -5.85
N VAL A 116 -10.96 5.41 -4.95
CA VAL A 116 -11.49 6.74 -5.31
C VAL A 116 -10.53 7.48 -6.24
N ALA A 117 -9.23 7.48 -5.93
CA ALA A 117 -8.22 8.11 -6.76
C ALA A 117 -8.11 7.43 -8.15
N SER A 118 -8.08 6.10 -8.21
CA SER A 118 -8.01 5.37 -9.49
C SER A 118 -9.22 5.60 -10.40
N GLN A 119 -10.42 5.72 -9.82
CA GLN A 119 -11.65 6.03 -10.55
C GLN A 119 -11.64 7.48 -11.06
N ARG A 120 -11.21 8.44 -10.22
CA ARG A 120 -11.07 9.85 -10.61
C ARG A 120 -10.09 10.03 -11.78
N LEU A 121 -9.02 9.25 -11.80
CA LEU A 121 -8.01 9.28 -12.87
C LEU A 121 -8.41 8.45 -14.11
N GLY A 122 -9.57 7.78 -14.10
CA GLY A 122 -10.04 6.97 -15.22
C GLY A 122 -9.28 5.65 -15.42
N LEU A 123 -8.54 5.19 -14.40
CA LEU A 123 -7.70 3.98 -14.47
C LEU A 123 -8.44 2.70 -14.06
N CYS A 124 -9.46 2.84 -13.21
CA CYS A 124 -10.36 1.74 -12.86
C CYS A 124 -11.58 1.74 -13.78
N SER A 125 -11.73 0.68 -14.59
CA SER A 125 -12.93 0.47 -15.38
C SER A 125 -14.17 0.33 -14.47
N GLN A 126 -15.32 0.82 -14.93
CA GLN A 126 -16.60 0.60 -14.26
C GLN A 126 -17.15 -0.82 -14.47
N LYS A 127 -16.73 -1.48 -15.56
CA LYS A 127 -17.11 -2.85 -15.87
C LYS A 127 -15.87 -3.74 -15.76
N ILE A 128 -15.93 -4.70 -14.86
CA ILE A 128 -14.89 -5.72 -14.67
C ILE A 128 -15.46 -7.04 -15.17
N GLU A 129 -14.70 -7.74 -16.00
CA GLU A 129 -15.01 -9.09 -16.45
C GLU A 129 -14.28 -10.09 -15.55
N PHE A 130 -14.99 -11.13 -15.12
CA PHE A 130 -14.47 -12.18 -14.26
C PHE A 130 -14.43 -13.49 -15.05
N CYS A 131 -13.23 -13.96 -15.39
CA CYS A 131 -13.06 -15.21 -16.13
C CYS A 131 -13.31 -16.47 -15.27
N LEU A 132 -13.25 -16.32 -13.95
CA LEU A 132 -13.46 -17.38 -12.96
C LEU A 132 -14.62 -16.95 -12.03
N GLN A 133 -14.41 -16.99 -10.72
CA GLN A 133 -15.41 -16.60 -9.74
C GLN A 133 -15.52 -15.08 -9.64
N SER A 134 -16.76 -14.60 -9.52
CA SER A 134 -17.08 -13.19 -9.27
C SER A 134 -16.98 -12.84 -7.78
N PRO A 135 -16.87 -11.55 -7.42
CA PRO A 135 -16.86 -11.12 -6.03
C PRO A 135 -18.09 -11.59 -5.23
N ALA A 136 -19.26 -11.67 -5.89
CA ALA A 136 -20.50 -12.13 -5.27
C ALA A 136 -20.44 -13.61 -4.82
N GLU A 137 -19.64 -14.43 -5.49
CA GLU A 137 -19.45 -15.85 -5.14
C GLU A 137 -18.38 -16.05 -4.05
N LEU A 138 -17.52 -15.05 -3.86
CA LEU A 138 -16.37 -15.09 -2.95
C LEU A 138 -16.56 -14.23 -1.70
N CYS A 139 -17.77 -13.70 -1.49
CA CYS A 139 -18.11 -12.79 -0.39
C CYS A 139 -17.54 -13.21 0.96
N ILE A 140 -16.76 -12.31 1.57
CA ILE A 140 -16.22 -12.45 2.91
C ILE A 140 -17.07 -11.62 3.87
N ASP A 141 -17.95 -12.29 4.61
CA ASP A 141 -18.82 -11.62 5.57
C ASP A 141 -18.03 -11.06 6.76
N ARG A 142 -18.47 -9.93 7.31
CA ARG A 142 -17.95 -9.39 8.59
C ARG A 142 -16.43 -9.15 8.57
N TRP A 143 -15.86 -8.71 7.44
CA TRP A 143 -14.48 -8.22 7.41
C TRP A 143 -14.32 -7.02 8.35
N GLN A 144 -13.30 -7.03 9.21
CA GLN A 144 -13.08 -5.95 10.18
C GLN A 144 -12.13 -4.90 9.62
N LEU A 145 -12.64 -3.68 9.44
CA LEU A 145 -11.82 -2.49 9.22
C LEU A 145 -11.24 -1.97 10.56
N PRO A 146 -10.26 -1.05 10.54
CA PRO A 146 -9.75 -0.45 11.75
C PRO A 146 -10.84 0.35 12.48
N GLU A 147 -10.82 0.33 13.81
CA GLU A 147 -11.79 1.08 14.63
C GLU A 147 -11.63 2.59 14.45
N LYS A 148 -10.41 3.05 14.17
CA LYS A 148 -10.09 4.46 13.94
C LYS A 148 -9.02 4.60 12.87
N LEU A 149 -9.28 5.49 11.90
CA LEU A 149 -8.28 5.87 10.93
C LEU A 149 -7.26 6.83 11.57
N MET A 150 -5.98 6.57 11.30
CA MET A 150 -4.86 7.39 11.72
C MET A 150 -4.46 8.37 10.61
N PRO A 151 -3.94 9.56 10.95
CA PRO A 151 -3.36 10.47 9.97
C PRO A 151 -2.25 9.81 9.14
N ILE A 152 -2.07 10.28 7.91
CA ILE A 152 -1.03 9.80 6.99
C ILE A 152 0.39 10.13 7.50
N ASP A 153 0.53 11.22 8.25
CA ASP A 153 1.80 11.68 8.81
C ASP A 153 2.33 10.70 9.87
N PHE A 154 3.58 10.26 9.71
CA PHE A 154 4.27 9.40 10.67
C PHE A 154 4.66 10.11 11.97
N GLY A 155 4.50 11.43 12.04
CA GLY A 155 5.03 12.24 13.11
C GLY A 155 6.56 12.29 13.04
N MET A 156 7.09 13.51 13.02
CA MET A 156 8.52 13.85 12.99
C MET A 156 9.49 13.07 13.92
N PRO A 157 9.14 12.55 15.12
CA PRO A 157 10.16 12.08 16.07
C PRO A 157 11.02 10.89 15.61
N ARG A 158 10.48 9.95 14.82
CA ARG A 158 11.20 8.72 14.47
C ARG A 158 12.17 8.88 13.31
N VAL A 159 11.83 9.70 12.31
CA VAL A 159 12.68 9.95 11.13
C VAL A 159 13.85 10.85 11.52
N MET A 160 13.62 11.88 12.34
CA MET A 160 14.68 12.73 12.87
C MET A 160 15.70 11.89 13.66
N LYS A 161 15.27 11.00 14.55
CA LYS A 161 16.19 10.16 15.34
C LYS A 161 17.09 9.28 14.45
N SER A 162 16.56 8.77 13.32
CA SER A 162 17.34 7.99 12.36
C SER A 162 18.33 8.87 11.57
N ILE A 163 17.92 10.06 11.14
CA ILE A 163 18.80 11.03 10.46
C ILE A 163 19.89 11.52 11.41
N PHE A 164 19.55 11.88 12.65
CA PHE A 164 20.51 12.26 13.69
C PHE A 164 21.46 11.12 14.03
N LYS A 165 20.99 9.87 14.15
CA LYS A 165 21.87 8.71 14.36
C LYS A 165 22.83 8.51 13.19
N HIS A 166 22.36 8.67 11.95
CA HIS A 166 23.19 8.56 10.75
C HIS A 166 24.22 9.69 10.65
N LEU A 167 23.84 10.93 10.96
CA LEU A 167 24.74 12.08 11.03
C LEU A 167 25.75 11.92 12.18
N TYR A 168 25.30 11.48 13.35
CA TYR A 168 26.15 11.20 14.51
C TYR A 168 27.18 10.11 14.20
N ILE A 169 26.79 9.01 13.57
CA ILE A 169 27.74 7.96 13.15
C ILE A 169 28.78 8.54 12.18
N ARG A 170 28.33 9.28 11.16
CA ARG A 170 29.20 9.81 10.10
C ARG A 170 30.14 10.94 10.56
N PHE A 171 29.72 11.76 11.53
CA PHE A 171 30.50 12.94 11.95
C PHE A 171 31.19 12.78 13.32
N ILE A 172 30.71 11.88 14.17
CA ILE A 172 31.22 11.73 15.55
C ILE A 172 31.87 10.36 15.77
N LYS A 173 31.40 9.30 15.09
CA LYS A 173 31.91 7.94 15.31
C LYS A 173 32.94 7.47 14.28
N GLU A 174 32.96 8.06 13.08
CA GLU A 174 34.08 7.95 12.12
C GLU A 174 34.91 9.25 12.15
N PRO A 175 35.82 9.45 13.12
CA PRO A 175 36.84 10.48 12.96
C PRO A 175 37.65 10.12 11.72
N MET A 176 38.02 11.11 10.92
CA MET A 176 38.98 10.99 9.82
C MET A 176 40.26 10.28 10.28
N THR A 177 40.28 8.96 10.22
CA THR A 177 41.47 8.12 10.46
C THR A 177 41.71 7.16 9.30
N ALA A 178 40.80 7.08 8.33
CA ALA A 178 40.97 6.27 7.12
C ALA A 178 41.70 6.97 5.96
N TYR A 179 41.99 8.28 6.05
CA TYR A 179 42.69 9.05 4.99
C TYR A 179 44.02 9.69 5.43
N ALA A 180 44.50 9.42 6.65
CA ALA A 180 45.76 10.00 7.16
C ALA A 180 47.02 9.12 6.91
N ARG A 181 46.99 8.23 5.91
CA ARG A 181 48.18 7.54 5.39
C ARG A 181 48.16 7.49 3.86
N ARG A 182 48.64 8.55 3.24
CA ARG A 182 49.45 8.53 2.03
C ARG A 182 50.52 9.60 2.15
#